data_AF-M4BB59-F1
#
_entry.id   AF-M4BB59-F1
#
_cell.length_a   1.000
_cell.length_b   1.000
_cell.length_c   1.000
_cell.angle_alpha   90.00
_cell.angle_beta   90.00
_cell.angle_gamma   90.00
#
_symmetry.space_group_name_H-M   'P 1'
#
loop_
_entity.id
_entity.type
_entity.pdbx_description
1 polymer ?
#
loop_
_entity_poly.entity_id
_entity_poly.type
_entity_poly.pdbx_seq_one_letter_code
_entity_poly.pdbx_strand_id
1 'polypeptide(L)'
;MASPQHPQLSPVSRGPTPIPSLRSAISPSMVKRTPPVTSMSQMPLPSVALFSLPSNWKGYGASVSLALAETTYRLEAFGGQLLICTLNANLPPKERNQIHHFKNGNSDRQSPTMSFSDTNSEKEFPNVDEHNACEYLHAALTVFVIGASGDLAKKKTYPSLFALYTSGYLPEHVVIVGFARSKKNDDDFRAQIAPYIKPTTSETEAKKDAFLNKCIYRSGDYDSAEEVGKVGKEMEALEEAHGTSVANRLFYFAIPPTIFVPIGTSIKKAALTSRGWNRLIVEKPFGRDLESFNKLSKDMGALYAEDEIYRIDHYLGKEMVQNLLVLRFGNAIFEPIWNRNYVSSVSITFKEDFGTQGRGGYFDSYGIIRDVMQNHLLQVLSLIAMEPPVMAAGKDYSNYIRDEKVKALNCIEPIKLENTVLGQYQGDKKRNEPGYLEDPTVPKGSVTPTFATTVMYVNNPRWAGVPFIMKAGKALNEQKGEIRVQFRPPPGAEHMFPGVKIPVQELVLRLQPEEAVYMKMNMKSPGLQTQAISSELNLSYSERYEGAEVPGAYTRLILDVLRGKQAAFVRDDELRAAWKIFTPLLDEIECQKIKPLPYAFGSRGPKESDKLINKVGFQYHNGAYQWQPRGRTTSAL
;
A
#
# COMPACT_ATOMS: atom_id res chain seq x y z
N MET A 1 45.16 -45.02 34.33
CA MET A 1 44.26 -46.19 34.26
C MET A 1 43.02 -45.72 33.48
N ALA A 2 43.06 -45.72 32.14
CA ALA A 2 42.76 -46.85 31.25
C ALA A 2 41.31 -47.36 31.42
N SER A 3 40.47 -47.09 30.42
CA SER A 3 39.20 -47.78 30.08
C SER A 3 39.43 -49.32 29.90
N PRO A 4 38.46 -50.22 29.58
CA PRO A 4 37.08 -50.05 29.06
C PRO A 4 36.04 -51.17 29.42
N GLN A 5 34.92 -51.24 28.66
CA GLN A 5 34.23 -52.44 28.11
C GLN A 5 33.06 -53.19 28.82
N HIS A 6 32.15 -53.64 27.93
CA HIS A 6 30.92 -54.46 28.03
C HIS A 6 31.05 -55.88 28.63
N PRO A 7 29.91 -56.59 28.82
CA PRO A 7 29.63 -57.85 28.10
C PRO A 7 28.18 -57.93 27.53
N GLN A 8 27.92 -58.32 26.28
CA GLN A 8 27.76 -59.66 25.64
C GLN A 8 26.59 -60.55 26.13
N LEU A 9 25.65 -60.90 25.22
CA LEU A 9 25.35 -62.27 24.73
C LEU A 9 24.19 -62.31 23.69
N SER A 10 24.40 -63.05 22.60
CA SER A 10 23.45 -63.57 21.57
C SER A 10 23.35 -65.12 21.74
N PRO A 11 22.61 -66.00 20.97
CA PRO A 11 22.43 -66.09 19.49
C PRO A 11 21.00 -66.59 19.04
N VAL A 12 20.55 -66.67 17.77
CA VAL A 12 20.75 -67.64 16.64
C VAL A 12 19.61 -67.29 15.63
N SER A 13 19.77 -66.84 14.37
CA SER A 13 20.22 -67.43 13.09
C SER A 13 19.09 -67.77 12.06
N ARG A 14 19.33 -67.31 10.80
CA ARG A 14 18.94 -67.83 9.45
C ARG A 14 17.67 -67.27 8.73
N GLY A 15 17.90 -66.58 7.60
CA GLY A 15 16.91 -66.12 6.58
C GLY A 15 16.67 -67.18 5.48
N PRO A 16 16.52 -66.87 4.16
CA PRO A 16 16.06 -65.65 3.45
C PRO A 16 15.09 -65.89 2.23
N THR A 17 14.50 -64.79 1.67
CA THR A 17 14.03 -64.56 0.24
C THR A 17 12.84 -65.36 -0.36
N PRO A 18 12.23 -65.02 -1.54
CA PRO A 18 12.27 -63.82 -2.43
C PRO A 18 10.90 -63.33 -3.03
N ILE A 19 10.98 -62.30 -3.89
CA ILE A 19 10.00 -61.65 -4.81
C ILE A 19 9.54 -62.59 -5.95
N PRO A 20 8.41 -62.33 -6.66
CA PRO A 20 8.51 -61.99 -8.09
C PRO A 20 7.52 -60.92 -8.64
N SER A 21 7.96 -60.32 -9.75
CA SER A 21 7.34 -59.38 -10.69
C SER A 21 6.25 -59.99 -11.61
N LEU A 22 5.43 -59.16 -12.30
CA LEU A 22 5.13 -59.31 -13.75
C LEU A 22 4.38 -58.11 -14.40
N ARG A 23 4.57 -58.00 -15.72
CA ARG A 23 4.25 -56.92 -16.67
C ARG A 23 2.96 -57.15 -17.50
N SER A 24 2.49 -56.06 -18.13
CA SER A 24 2.03 -55.88 -19.54
C SER A 24 0.62 -56.27 -20.06
N ALA A 25 -0.04 -55.31 -20.77
CA ALA A 25 -0.45 -55.33 -22.20
C ALA A 25 -1.94 -54.98 -22.58
N ILE A 26 -2.14 -53.78 -23.18
CA ILE A 26 -2.76 -53.39 -24.50
C ILE A 26 -4.01 -54.11 -25.11
N SER A 27 -5.13 -53.34 -25.30
CA SER A 27 -6.12 -53.17 -26.44
C SER A 27 -7.03 -54.34 -26.96
N PRO A 28 -8.08 -54.19 -27.84
CA PRO A 28 -8.97 -53.06 -28.30
C PRO A 28 -10.52 -53.38 -28.34
N SER A 29 -11.34 -52.36 -28.69
CA SER A 29 -12.57 -52.39 -29.57
C SER A 29 -14.01 -52.04 -29.05
N MET A 30 -14.51 -50.91 -29.57
CA MET A 30 -15.83 -50.46 -30.07
C MET A 30 -17.14 -51.33 -29.98
N VAL A 31 -18.26 -50.70 -29.54
CA VAL A 31 -19.54 -50.39 -30.28
C VAL A 31 -20.81 -50.31 -29.37
N LYS A 32 -21.47 -49.13 -29.42
CA LYS A 32 -22.91 -48.74 -29.26
C LYS A 32 -23.89 -49.53 -28.34
N ARG A 33 -24.56 -48.79 -27.42
CA ARG A 33 -26.03 -48.50 -27.36
C ARG A 33 -26.42 -47.80 -26.03
N THR A 34 -27.21 -46.73 -26.11
CA THR A 34 -28.06 -46.13 -25.03
C THR A 34 -29.41 -46.91 -24.93
N PRO A 35 -30.35 -46.69 -23.96
CA PRO A 35 -30.57 -45.67 -22.89
C PRO A 35 -30.98 -46.33 -21.52
N PRO A 36 -31.74 -45.77 -20.53
CA PRO A 36 -32.25 -44.42 -20.28
C PRO A 36 -31.99 -43.83 -18.87
N VAL A 37 -32.52 -42.61 -18.70
CA VAL A 37 -32.42 -41.61 -17.61
C VAL A 37 -33.02 -42.06 -16.27
N THR A 38 -32.36 -41.73 -15.16
CA THR A 38 -33.02 -41.51 -13.86
C THR A 38 -32.24 -40.50 -13.02
N SER A 39 -32.99 -39.67 -12.30
CA SER A 39 -32.57 -38.49 -11.53
C SER A 39 -31.75 -38.83 -10.28
N MET A 40 -30.75 -38.01 -9.96
CA MET A 40 -30.58 -37.48 -8.60
C MET A 40 -29.63 -36.28 -8.54
N SER A 41 -29.93 -35.46 -7.54
CA SER A 41 -29.41 -34.18 -7.08
C SER A 41 -27.94 -34.13 -6.64
N GLN A 42 -27.38 -32.92 -6.71
CA GLN A 42 -26.31 -32.32 -5.88
C GLN A 42 -24.85 -32.79 -6.07
N MET A 43 -24.04 -31.96 -6.76
CA MET A 43 -22.71 -31.39 -6.37
C MET A 43 -21.93 -30.86 -7.61
N PRO A 44 -20.88 -30.02 -7.46
CA PRO A 44 -20.67 -28.79 -8.25
C PRO A 44 -19.93 -29.00 -9.58
N LEU A 45 -20.23 -28.14 -10.56
CA LEU A 45 -19.58 -28.09 -11.87
C LEU A 45 -18.14 -27.56 -11.78
N PRO A 46 -17.15 -28.25 -12.40
CA PRO A 46 -15.88 -27.67 -12.79
C PRO A 46 -15.91 -27.19 -14.26
N SER A 47 -15.12 -26.16 -14.54
CA SER A 47 -14.40 -25.91 -15.82
C SER A 47 -15.20 -25.69 -17.12
N VAL A 48 -15.14 -24.46 -17.65
CA VAL A 48 -15.49 -24.14 -19.04
C VAL A 48 -14.53 -24.88 -19.99
N ALA A 49 -15.06 -25.79 -20.81
CA ALA A 49 -14.33 -26.45 -21.89
C ALA A 49 -14.35 -25.58 -23.16
N LEU A 50 -13.17 -25.18 -23.64
CA LEU A 50 -12.96 -24.60 -24.98
C LEU A 50 -12.92 -25.74 -26.01
N PHE A 51 -13.90 -25.82 -26.90
CA PHE A 51 -13.83 -26.68 -28.09
C PHE A 51 -13.26 -25.88 -29.28
N SER A 52 -12.20 -26.39 -29.91
CA SER A 52 -11.81 -25.96 -31.26
C SER A 52 -12.55 -26.80 -32.30
N LEU A 53 -13.05 -26.16 -33.36
CA LEU A 53 -13.65 -26.86 -34.50
C LEU A 53 -12.63 -27.01 -35.64
N PRO A 54 -12.60 -28.15 -36.36
CA PRO A 54 -11.71 -28.36 -37.49
C PRO A 54 -12.12 -27.53 -38.72
N SER A 55 -11.13 -27.13 -39.51
CA SER A 55 -11.20 -26.13 -40.58
C SER A 55 -11.93 -26.52 -41.88
N ASN A 56 -12.78 -27.54 -41.89
CA ASN A 56 -13.48 -27.96 -43.12
C ASN A 56 -14.93 -28.38 -42.88
N TRP A 57 -15.87 -27.42 -42.86
CA TRP A 57 -17.30 -27.68 -43.05
C TRP A 57 -17.96 -26.54 -43.85
N LYS A 58 -18.58 -26.90 -44.98
CA LYS A 58 -19.39 -26.02 -45.84
C LYS A 58 -20.82 -26.53 -45.85
N GLY A 59 -21.78 -25.64 -45.59
CA GLY A 59 -23.17 -25.76 -46.04
C GLY A 59 -24.15 -26.44 -45.06
N TYR A 60 -25.26 -25.74 -44.84
CA TYR A 60 -26.45 -26.03 -44.00
C TYR A 60 -26.35 -25.57 -42.54
N GLY A 61 -27.18 -24.57 -42.23
CA GLY A 61 -27.22 -23.88 -40.94
C GLY A 61 -27.76 -24.77 -39.82
N ALA A 62 -27.05 -24.79 -38.71
CA ALA A 62 -27.47 -25.36 -37.45
C ALA A 62 -27.69 -24.23 -36.44
N SER A 63 -28.86 -24.17 -35.80
CA SER A 63 -29.11 -23.33 -34.64
C SER A 63 -28.76 -24.09 -33.37
N VAL A 64 -27.92 -23.51 -32.51
CA VAL A 64 -27.67 -24.04 -31.16
C VAL A 64 -28.23 -23.04 -30.16
N SER A 65 -29.15 -23.48 -29.30
CA SER A 65 -29.64 -22.69 -28.16
C SER A 65 -28.90 -23.11 -26.90
N LEU A 66 -28.21 -22.17 -26.26
CA LEU A 66 -27.68 -22.34 -24.90
C LEU A 66 -28.58 -21.59 -23.93
N ALA A 67 -29.03 -22.28 -22.88
CA ALA A 67 -29.67 -21.67 -21.73
C ALA A 67 -28.65 -21.59 -20.60
N LEU A 68 -28.26 -20.37 -20.21
CA LEU A 68 -27.53 -20.07 -18.99
C LEU A 68 -28.38 -19.02 -18.26
N ALA A 69 -28.67 -19.30 -16.98
CA ALA A 69 -29.38 -18.43 -16.02
C ALA A 69 -30.14 -17.24 -16.65
N GLU A 70 -31.44 -17.46 -16.91
CA GLU A 70 -32.46 -16.46 -17.29
C GLU A 70 -32.29 -15.70 -18.62
N THR A 71 -31.29 -15.98 -19.47
CA THR A 71 -31.17 -15.32 -20.79
C THR A 71 -31.03 -16.32 -21.94
N THR A 72 -31.81 -16.14 -23.02
CA THR A 72 -31.73 -16.98 -24.24
C THR A 72 -30.93 -16.27 -25.33
N TYR A 73 -29.89 -16.93 -25.85
CA TYR A 73 -29.08 -16.43 -26.95
C TYR A 73 -29.35 -17.24 -28.22
N ARG A 74 -29.41 -16.55 -29.38
CA ARG A 74 -29.48 -17.18 -30.69
C ARG A 74 -28.21 -16.86 -31.48
N LEU A 75 -27.50 -17.90 -31.92
CA LEU A 75 -26.32 -17.80 -32.78
C LEU A 75 -26.72 -18.16 -34.19
N GLU A 76 -26.50 -17.26 -35.14
CA GLU A 76 -26.67 -17.53 -36.58
C GLU A 76 -25.35 -17.26 -37.31
N ALA A 77 -24.98 -18.20 -38.18
CA ALA A 77 -23.77 -18.12 -38.99
C ALA A 77 -24.14 -17.84 -40.44
N PHE A 78 -23.71 -16.70 -40.97
CA PHE A 78 -23.75 -16.38 -42.39
C PHE A 78 -22.36 -15.92 -42.83
N GLY A 79 -21.81 -16.58 -43.85
CA GLY A 79 -20.63 -16.09 -44.57
C GLY A 79 -19.36 -15.83 -43.74
N GLY A 80 -19.11 -16.60 -42.67
CA GLY A 80 -17.83 -16.55 -41.94
C GLY A 80 -17.70 -15.49 -40.84
N GLN A 81 -18.79 -14.85 -40.41
CA GLN A 81 -18.83 -14.00 -39.21
C GLN A 81 -19.79 -14.58 -38.15
N LEU A 82 -19.43 -14.44 -36.87
CA LEU A 82 -20.24 -14.87 -35.72
C LEU A 82 -21.04 -13.66 -35.19
N LEU A 83 -22.37 -13.74 -35.17
CA LEU A 83 -23.25 -12.71 -34.61
C LEU A 83 -23.86 -13.21 -33.28
N ILE A 84 -23.76 -12.41 -32.21
CA ILE A 84 -24.42 -12.69 -30.93
C ILE A 84 -25.61 -11.74 -30.79
N CYS A 85 -26.83 -12.30 -30.75
CA CYS A 85 -28.05 -11.53 -30.47
C CYS A 85 -28.59 -11.93 -29.08
N THR A 86 -28.77 -10.94 -28.20
CA THR A 86 -29.50 -11.06 -26.93
C THR A 86 -31.00 -10.95 -27.18
N LEU A 87 -31.77 -11.97 -26.80
CA LEU A 87 -33.23 -11.89 -26.76
C LEU A 87 -33.67 -11.70 -25.29
N ASN A 88 -33.99 -10.47 -24.92
CA ASN A 88 -34.52 -10.17 -23.59
C ASN A 88 -36.05 -10.15 -23.64
N ALA A 89 -36.71 -11.16 -23.06
CA ALA A 89 -38.15 -11.39 -23.25
C ALA A 89 -39.07 -10.43 -22.45
N ASN A 90 -38.53 -9.51 -21.65
CA ASN A 90 -39.31 -8.66 -20.73
C ASN A 90 -39.27 -7.14 -21.03
N LEU A 91 -39.05 -6.71 -22.27
CA LEU A 91 -39.10 -5.28 -22.65
C LEU A 91 -40.27 -4.94 -23.60
N PRO A 92 -40.89 -3.74 -23.46
CA PRO A 92 -42.05 -3.30 -24.25
C PRO A 92 -41.72 -3.01 -25.73
N PRO A 93 -42.74 -2.92 -26.63
CA PRO A 93 -42.56 -3.15 -28.08
C PRO A 93 -41.75 -2.12 -28.88
N LYS A 94 -41.26 -1.03 -28.29
CA LYS A 94 -40.58 0.06 -29.01
C LYS A 94 -39.04 -0.01 -29.04
N GLU A 95 -38.42 -0.96 -28.37
CA GLU A 95 -36.95 -1.06 -28.28
C GLU A 95 -36.36 -2.38 -28.79
N ARG A 96 -37.11 -3.13 -29.61
CA ARG A 96 -36.70 -4.49 -30.03
C ARG A 96 -35.70 -4.60 -31.18
N ASN A 97 -35.27 -3.50 -31.82
CA ASN A 97 -34.31 -3.57 -32.95
C ASN A 97 -33.30 -2.41 -32.93
N GLN A 98 -32.07 -2.67 -32.48
CA GLN A 98 -30.90 -1.89 -32.88
C GLN A 98 -29.87 -2.84 -33.49
N ILE A 99 -29.54 -2.61 -34.77
CA ILE A 99 -28.55 -3.38 -35.53
C ILE A 99 -27.31 -2.48 -35.67
N HIS A 100 -26.15 -2.91 -35.14
CA HIS A 100 -24.88 -2.23 -35.38
C HIS A 100 -24.17 -2.86 -36.59
N HIS A 101 -24.01 -2.08 -37.68
CA HIS A 101 -23.25 -2.47 -38.86
C HIS A 101 -21.78 -2.03 -38.73
N PHE A 102 -20.84 -2.97 -38.83
CA PHE A 102 -19.42 -2.67 -39.12
C PHE A 102 -19.16 -2.85 -40.62
N LYS A 103 -18.81 -1.77 -41.34
CA LYS A 103 -18.34 -1.83 -42.73
C LYS A 103 -16.82 -1.87 -42.76
N ASN A 104 -16.24 -2.84 -43.48
CA ASN A 104 -14.86 -2.81 -43.97
C ASN A 104 -14.89 -2.58 -45.48
N GLY A 105 -14.22 -1.53 -45.96
CA GLY A 105 -13.98 -1.24 -47.37
C GLY A 105 -12.51 -1.41 -47.71
N ASN A 106 -12.21 -1.99 -48.88
CA ASN A 106 -10.85 -2.30 -49.34
C ASN A 106 -10.46 -1.39 -50.53
N SER A 107 -9.15 -1.19 -50.66
CA SER A 107 -8.36 -0.68 -51.81
C SER A 107 -8.63 0.72 -52.39
N ASP A 108 -7.68 1.65 -52.21
CA ASP A 108 -6.88 2.16 -53.34
C ASP A 108 -5.64 2.99 -52.89
N ARG A 109 -4.61 2.99 -53.74
CA ARG A 109 -3.31 3.65 -53.56
C ARG A 109 -3.43 5.17 -53.65
N GLN A 110 -2.96 5.88 -52.62
CA GLN A 110 -2.16 7.12 -52.72
C GLN A 110 -1.70 7.54 -51.33
N SER A 111 -0.40 7.77 -51.15
CA SER A 111 0.20 8.31 -49.94
C SER A 111 -0.01 9.82 -49.85
N PRO A 112 -0.55 10.32 -48.73
CA PRO A 112 -0.01 11.55 -48.16
C PRO A 112 0.26 11.41 -46.66
N THR A 113 1.41 11.92 -46.25
CA THR A 113 1.75 12.37 -44.91
C THR A 113 0.58 13.11 -44.24
N MET A 114 0.17 12.65 -43.05
CA MET A 114 -0.66 13.43 -42.13
C MET A 114 0.03 13.58 -40.78
N SER A 115 0.37 14.82 -40.48
CA SER A 115 0.60 15.38 -39.15
C SER A 115 -0.59 15.08 -38.25
N PHE A 116 -0.36 14.51 -37.07
CA PHE A 116 -1.35 14.50 -36.01
C PHE A 116 -1.39 15.91 -35.40
N SER A 117 -2.35 16.70 -35.85
CA SER A 117 -2.78 17.93 -35.19
C SER A 117 -3.51 17.59 -33.89
N ASP A 118 -3.20 18.37 -32.87
CA ASP A 118 -3.80 18.35 -31.54
C ASP A 118 -5.32 18.26 -31.59
N THR A 119 -5.84 17.17 -31.02
CA THR A 119 -7.19 17.14 -30.46
C THR A 119 -7.06 16.69 -29.02
N ASN A 120 -6.96 17.69 -28.13
CA ASN A 120 -7.24 17.55 -26.71
C ASN A 120 -8.69 17.05 -26.57
N SER A 121 -8.86 15.74 -26.57
CA SER A 121 -10.01 15.11 -25.95
C SER A 121 -9.58 14.83 -24.52
N GLU A 122 -10.17 15.58 -23.58
CA GLU A 122 -10.11 15.28 -22.16
C GLU A 122 -10.47 13.81 -21.99
N LYS A 123 -9.47 13.01 -21.60
CA LYS A 123 -9.70 11.63 -21.19
C LYS A 123 -10.33 11.68 -19.81
N GLU A 124 -11.65 11.87 -19.77
CA GLU A 124 -12.44 11.53 -18.60
C GLU A 124 -12.26 10.03 -18.34
N PHE A 125 -11.48 9.72 -17.30
CA PHE A 125 -11.58 8.43 -16.64
C PHE A 125 -12.97 8.38 -15.97
N PRO A 126 -13.67 7.22 -15.99
CA PRO A 126 -15.03 7.14 -15.47
C PRO A 126 -14.99 7.33 -13.95
N ASN A 127 -15.25 8.54 -13.46
CA ASN A 127 -15.18 8.86 -12.03
C ASN A 127 -16.29 9.80 -11.53
N VAL A 128 -17.29 10.09 -12.37
CA VAL A 128 -18.39 11.01 -12.01
C VAL A 128 -19.45 10.33 -11.13
N ASP A 129 -19.61 9.01 -11.22
CA ASP A 129 -20.63 8.27 -10.46
C ASP A 129 -20.25 7.98 -8.99
N GLU A 130 -18.97 7.85 -8.63
CA GLU A 130 -18.57 7.66 -7.22
C GLU A 130 -18.77 8.92 -6.37
N HIS A 131 -18.70 10.11 -6.98
CA HIS A 131 -18.80 11.38 -6.27
C HIS A 131 -20.22 11.63 -5.76
N ASN A 132 -21.23 11.46 -6.63
CA ASN A 132 -22.64 11.66 -6.27
C ASN A 132 -23.24 10.50 -5.45
N ALA A 133 -22.58 9.34 -5.40
CA ALA A 133 -23.00 8.21 -4.57
C ALA A 133 -22.53 8.31 -3.10
N CYS A 134 -21.71 9.30 -2.75
CA CYS A 134 -21.18 9.46 -1.40
C CYS A 134 -22.20 10.11 -0.46
N GLU A 135 -22.95 9.31 0.31
CA GLU A 135 -24.00 9.77 1.24
C GLU A 135 -23.55 10.89 2.20
N TYR A 136 -22.27 10.92 2.62
CA TYR A 136 -21.77 11.93 3.55
C TYR A 136 -21.75 13.35 2.97
N LEU A 137 -21.74 13.52 1.65
CA LEU A 137 -21.73 14.85 1.00
C LEU A 137 -23.05 15.60 1.17
N HIS A 138 -24.15 14.88 1.46
CA HIS A 138 -25.48 15.44 1.69
C HIS A 138 -25.77 15.71 3.18
N ALA A 139 -24.80 15.49 4.06
CA ALA A 139 -24.91 15.70 5.50
C ALA A 139 -24.11 16.94 5.95
N ALA A 140 -24.42 17.49 7.12
CA ALA A 140 -23.51 18.43 7.78
C ALA A 140 -22.23 17.72 8.22
N LEU A 141 -21.10 18.42 8.14
CA LEU A 141 -19.81 17.93 8.61
C LEU A 141 -19.10 19.00 9.44
N THR A 142 -18.80 18.67 10.69
CA THR A 142 -17.90 19.47 11.52
C THR A 142 -16.56 18.75 11.68
N VAL A 143 -15.47 19.40 11.29
CA VAL A 143 -14.10 18.89 11.45
C VAL A 143 -13.41 19.63 12.58
N PHE A 144 -13.22 18.96 13.71
CA PHE A 144 -12.44 19.45 14.84
C PHE A 144 -10.95 19.15 14.62
N VAL A 145 -10.14 20.18 14.44
CA VAL A 145 -8.68 20.05 14.42
C VAL A 145 -8.14 20.39 15.81
N ILE A 146 -7.94 19.35 16.62
CA ILE A 146 -7.39 19.47 17.96
C ILE A 146 -5.88 19.66 17.85
N GLY A 147 -5.34 20.67 18.52
CA GLY A 147 -3.95 21.09 18.34
C GLY A 147 -3.74 21.96 17.10
N ALA A 148 -4.76 22.72 16.69
CA ALA A 148 -4.76 23.53 15.46
C ALA A 148 -3.60 24.53 15.33
N SER A 149 -2.98 24.96 16.43
CA SER A 149 -1.81 25.84 16.40
C SER A 149 -0.49 25.13 16.07
N GLY A 150 -0.50 23.79 16.03
CA GLY A 150 0.67 22.93 15.86
C GLY A 150 1.22 22.88 14.43
N ASP A 151 2.45 22.37 14.32
CA ASP A 151 3.19 22.28 13.06
C ASP A 151 2.55 21.30 12.06
N LEU A 152 2.03 20.16 12.53
CA LEU A 152 1.35 19.17 11.70
C LEU A 152 0.06 19.77 11.10
N ALA A 153 -0.75 20.42 11.94
CA ALA A 153 -2.02 21.00 11.53
C ALA A 153 -1.83 22.01 10.38
N LYS A 154 -0.96 23.00 10.57
CA LYS A 154 -0.74 24.05 9.55
C LYS A 154 -0.02 23.54 8.30
N LYS A 155 0.93 22.60 8.41
CA LYS A 155 1.75 22.13 7.27
C LYS A 155 1.11 20.98 6.49
N LYS A 156 0.16 20.23 7.07
CA LYS A 156 -0.42 19.02 6.47
C LYS A 156 -1.94 18.98 6.55
N THR A 157 -2.54 19.11 7.74
CA THR A 157 -3.99 18.92 7.91
C THR A 157 -4.83 19.97 7.17
N TYR A 158 -4.60 21.26 7.39
CA TYR A 158 -5.34 22.32 6.70
C TYR A 158 -5.09 22.34 5.18
N PRO A 159 -3.85 22.20 4.67
CA PRO A 159 -3.61 22.03 3.25
C PRO A 159 -4.35 20.83 2.63
N SER A 160 -4.45 19.71 3.36
CA SER A 160 -5.20 18.54 2.89
C SER A 160 -6.71 18.75 2.89
N LEU A 161 -7.27 19.43 3.90
CA LEU A 161 -8.68 19.82 3.90
C LEU A 161 -8.99 20.81 2.78
N PHE A 162 -8.08 21.74 2.48
CA PHE A 162 -8.21 22.65 1.35
C PHE A 162 -8.23 21.90 0.03
N ALA A 163 -7.32 20.94 -0.17
CA ALA A 163 -7.32 20.10 -1.38
C ALA A 163 -8.66 19.34 -1.54
N LEU A 164 -9.20 18.76 -0.47
CA LEU A 164 -10.52 18.12 -0.52
C LEU A 164 -11.64 19.11 -0.84
N TYR A 165 -11.59 20.31 -0.26
CA TYR A 165 -12.56 21.37 -0.53
C TYR A 165 -12.54 21.77 -2.00
N THR A 166 -11.37 22.03 -2.57
CA THR A 166 -11.25 22.50 -3.96
C THR A 166 -11.68 21.44 -4.97
N SER A 167 -11.48 20.16 -4.63
CA SER A 167 -11.89 19.00 -5.42
C SER A 167 -13.32 18.52 -5.14
N GLY A 168 -14.12 19.27 -4.37
CA GLY A 168 -15.54 18.95 -4.11
C GLY A 168 -15.79 17.80 -3.13
N TYR A 169 -14.76 17.27 -2.48
CA TYR A 169 -14.87 16.12 -1.56
C TYR A 169 -15.21 16.50 -0.11
N LEU A 170 -15.56 17.76 0.15
CA LEU A 170 -16.16 18.18 1.41
C LEU A 170 -17.63 18.56 1.18
N PRO A 171 -18.54 18.27 2.12
CA PRO A 171 -19.90 18.75 2.04
C PRO A 171 -19.96 20.28 1.91
N GLU A 172 -20.99 20.79 1.25
CA GLU A 172 -21.22 22.23 1.11
C GLU A 172 -21.23 22.93 2.49
N HIS A 173 -21.91 22.29 3.45
CA HIS A 173 -22.06 22.73 4.84
C HIS A 173 -20.99 22.12 5.75
N VAL A 174 -19.72 22.32 5.40
CA VAL A 174 -18.59 21.98 6.26
C VAL A 174 -18.19 23.15 7.16
N VAL A 175 -17.96 22.86 8.45
CA VAL A 175 -17.34 23.77 9.42
C VAL A 175 -16.03 23.16 9.91
N ILE A 176 -14.94 23.91 9.88
CA ILE A 176 -13.62 23.45 10.33
C ILE A 176 -13.23 24.23 11.59
N VAL A 177 -13.30 23.59 12.74
CA VAL A 177 -13.02 24.22 14.03
C VAL A 177 -11.63 23.83 14.53
N GLY A 178 -10.73 24.81 14.60
CA GLY A 178 -9.46 24.68 15.29
C GLY A 178 -9.65 24.81 16.80
N PHE A 179 -9.07 23.87 17.57
CA PHE A 179 -9.13 23.90 19.04
C PHE A 179 -7.73 23.72 19.65
N ALA A 180 -7.29 24.68 20.47
CA ALA A 180 -6.07 24.55 21.28
C ALA A 180 -6.05 25.54 22.45
N ARG A 181 -5.06 25.42 23.35
CA ARG A 181 -4.90 26.30 24.53
C ARG A 181 -4.53 27.75 24.20
N SER A 182 -3.91 28.00 23.05
CA SER A 182 -3.44 29.33 22.66
C SER A 182 -4.63 30.26 22.41
N LYS A 183 -4.65 31.44 23.05
CA LYS A 183 -5.71 32.43 22.81
C LYS A 183 -5.53 33.12 21.46
N LYS A 184 -6.47 32.90 20.54
CA LYS A 184 -6.54 33.53 19.21
C LYS A 184 -8.01 33.77 18.83
N ASN A 185 -8.26 34.80 18.03
CA ASN A 185 -9.53 34.97 17.34
C ASN A 185 -9.48 34.30 15.95
N ASP A 186 -10.59 34.33 15.21
CA ASP A 186 -10.71 33.69 13.90
C ASP A 186 -9.78 34.32 12.85
N ASP A 187 -9.61 35.65 12.87
CA ASP A 187 -8.78 36.37 11.89
C ASP A 187 -7.28 36.09 12.08
N ASP A 188 -6.80 36.13 13.32
CA ASP A 188 -5.43 35.77 13.69
C ASP A 188 -5.12 34.31 13.33
N PHE A 189 -6.12 33.44 13.48
CA PHE A 189 -6.01 32.03 13.14
C PHE A 189 -5.95 31.81 11.63
N ARG A 190 -6.84 32.45 10.85
CA ARG A 190 -6.81 32.40 9.38
C ARG A 190 -5.50 32.93 8.82
N ALA A 191 -5.02 34.06 9.34
CA ALA A 191 -3.72 34.64 8.98
C ALA A 191 -2.55 33.68 9.26
N GLN A 192 -2.64 32.87 10.33
CA GLN A 192 -1.64 31.86 10.65
C GLN A 192 -1.63 30.68 9.65
N ILE A 193 -2.78 30.22 9.17
CA ILE A 193 -2.86 29.04 8.29
C ILE A 193 -2.72 29.40 6.80
N ALA A 194 -3.11 30.61 6.39
CA ALA A 194 -3.13 31.05 5.00
C ALA A 194 -1.79 30.89 4.24
N PRO A 195 -0.60 31.09 4.85
CA PRO A 195 0.69 30.90 4.15
C PRO A 195 0.99 29.44 3.79
N TYR A 196 0.33 28.49 4.45
CA TYR A 196 0.50 27.06 4.20
C TYR A 196 -0.52 26.51 3.20
N ILE A 197 -1.60 27.24 2.95
CA ILE A 197 -2.56 26.97 1.89
C ILE A 197 -1.98 27.51 0.59
N LYS A 198 -1.45 26.60 -0.23
CA LYS A 198 -0.80 26.91 -1.51
C LYS A 198 -1.65 26.36 -2.67
N PRO A 199 -2.52 27.20 -3.26
CA PRO A 199 -3.24 26.84 -4.46
C PRO A 199 -2.28 26.53 -5.62
N THR A 200 -2.68 25.61 -6.48
CA THR A 200 -1.88 25.13 -7.61
C THR A 200 -2.36 25.73 -8.95
N THR A 201 -3.57 26.29 -8.97
CA THR A 201 -4.25 26.82 -10.14
C THR A 201 -4.99 28.12 -9.81
N SER A 202 -5.36 28.90 -10.82
CA SER A 202 -6.19 30.11 -10.64
C SER A 202 -7.57 29.80 -10.03
N GLU A 203 -8.16 28.66 -10.38
CA GLU A 203 -9.43 28.20 -9.81
C GLU A 203 -9.31 27.88 -8.32
N THR A 204 -8.24 27.18 -7.93
CA THR A 204 -8.00 26.87 -6.51
C THR A 204 -7.70 28.15 -5.71
N GLU A 205 -7.00 29.12 -6.30
CA GLU A 205 -6.76 30.42 -5.66
C GLU A 205 -8.07 31.16 -5.39
N ALA A 206 -9.00 31.19 -6.35
CA ALA A 206 -10.32 31.81 -6.17
C ALA A 206 -11.16 31.18 -5.03
N LYS A 207 -10.90 29.91 -4.70
CA LYS A 207 -11.58 29.17 -3.61
C LYS A 207 -10.92 29.35 -2.24
N LYS A 208 -9.73 29.95 -2.16
CA LYS A 208 -8.92 30.05 -0.93
C LYS A 208 -9.61 30.80 0.20
N ASP A 209 -10.11 32.01 -0.07
CA ASP A 209 -10.75 32.83 0.97
C ASP A 209 -12.07 32.21 1.44
N ALA A 210 -12.84 31.62 0.52
CA ALA A 210 -14.05 30.88 0.86
C ALA A 210 -13.76 29.69 1.79
N PHE A 211 -12.65 28.98 1.58
CA PHE A 211 -12.19 27.92 2.49
C PHE A 211 -11.76 28.47 3.86
N LEU A 212 -10.97 29.55 3.89
CA LEU A 212 -10.52 30.16 5.14
C LEU A 212 -11.70 30.67 5.97
N ASN A 213 -12.76 31.16 5.34
CA ASN A 213 -13.98 31.58 6.03
C ASN A 213 -14.74 30.42 6.69
N LYS A 214 -14.58 29.19 6.20
CA LYS A 214 -15.10 27.96 6.85
C LYS A 214 -14.26 27.51 8.05
N CYS A 215 -13.07 28.09 8.22
CA CYS A 215 -12.17 27.82 9.34
C CYS A 215 -12.43 28.81 10.48
N ILE A 216 -12.78 28.30 11.65
CA ILE A 216 -12.98 29.05 12.91
C ILE A 216 -12.06 28.51 14.00
N TYR A 217 -11.87 29.27 15.08
CA TYR A 217 -10.94 28.93 16.15
C TYR A 217 -11.55 29.14 17.53
N ARG A 218 -11.43 28.13 18.40
CA ARG A 218 -11.84 28.22 19.80
C ARG A 218 -10.70 27.81 20.72
N SER A 219 -10.56 28.53 21.82
CA SER A 219 -9.51 28.26 22.81
C SER A 219 -10.08 27.46 23.99
N GLY A 220 -9.30 26.51 24.51
CA GLY A 220 -9.66 25.77 25.71
C GLY A 220 -8.62 24.71 26.09
N ASP A 221 -8.75 24.21 27.31
CA ASP A 221 -7.96 23.13 27.88
C ASP A 221 -8.47 21.77 27.42
N TYR A 222 -7.53 20.85 27.20
CA TYR A 222 -7.83 19.55 26.60
C TYR A 222 -8.53 18.60 27.56
N ASP A 223 -8.31 18.75 28.86
CA ASP A 223 -8.92 17.95 29.94
C ASP A 223 -10.20 18.59 30.52
N SER A 224 -10.65 19.72 29.96
CA SER A 224 -11.87 20.41 30.39
C SER A 224 -13.08 20.02 29.54
N ALA A 225 -13.92 19.12 30.07
CA ALA A 225 -15.19 18.76 29.43
C ALA A 225 -16.16 19.95 29.32
N GLU A 226 -16.07 20.93 30.22
CA GLU A 226 -16.90 22.15 30.16
C GLU A 226 -16.53 23.00 28.94
N GLU A 227 -15.24 23.26 28.74
CA GLU A 227 -14.78 24.10 27.62
C GLU A 227 -14.98 23.40 26.28
N VAL A 228 -14.68 22.10 26.20
CA VAL A 228 -14.99 21.29 25.01
C VAL A 228 -16.50 21.26 24.75
N GLY A 229 -17.32 21.18 25.80
CA GLY A 229 -18.78 21.21 25.70
C GLY A 229 -19.35 22.53 25.20
N LYS A 230 -18.74 23.67 25.56
CA LYS A 230 -19.13 24.99 25.01
C LYS A 230 -18.97 25.01 23.49
N VAL A 231 -17.84 24.51 22.99
CA VAL A 231 -17.59 24.41 21.54
C VAL A 231 -18.54 23.37 20.91
N GLY A 232 -18.77 22.23 21.55
CA GLY A 232 -19.70 21.21 21.08
C GLY A 232 -21.12 21.73 20.86
N LYS A 233 -21.63 22.55 21.80
CA LYS A 233 -22.95 23.21 21.71
C LYS A 233 -22.99 24.29 20.62
N GLU A 234 -21.91 25.04 20.47
CA GLU A 234 -21.80 26.01 19.38
C GLU A 234 -21.88 25.31 18.01
N MET A 235 -21.18 24.18 17.85
CA MET A 235 -21.21 23.41 16.61
C MET A 235 -22.57 22.76 16.36
N GLU A 236 -23.25 22.29 17.42
CA GLU A 236 -24.62 21.76 17.33
C GLU A 236 -25.59 22.82 16.78
N ALA A 237 -25.53 24.05 17.30
CA ALA A 237 -26.36 25.16 16.80
C ALA A 237 -26.07 25.50 15.33
N LEU A 238 -24.80 25.48 14.91
CA LEU A 238 -24.44 25.68 13.49
C LEU A 238 -24.95 24.53 12.61
N GLU A 239 -24.80 23.28 13.07
CA GLU A 239 -25.28 22.09 12.36
C GLU A 239 -26.81 22.08 12.21
N GLU A 240 -27.55 22.57 13.21
CA GLU A 240 -29.01 22.72 13.17
C GLU A 240 -29.47 23.84 12.23
N ALA A 241 -28.77 24.98 12.23
CA ALA A 241 -29.08 26.12 11.37
C ALA A 241 -29.04 25.76 9.87
N HIS A 242 -28.30 24.71 9.49
CA HIS A 242 -28.23 24.20 8.12
C HIS A 242 -29.43 23.34 7.70
N GLY A 243 -30.28 22.89 8.62
CA GLY A 243 -31.48 22.11 8.30
C GLY A 243 -31.22 20.67 7.82
N THR A 244 -29.99 20.17 7.93
CA THR A 244 -29.67 18.77 7.60
C THR A 244 -30.07 17.85 8.76
N SER A 245 -30.65 16.69 8.45
CA SER A 245 -31.03 15.70 9.47
C SER A 245 -29.82 15.00 10.06
N VAL A 246 -28.79 14.75 9.25
CA VAL A 246 -27.55 14.07 9.63
C VAL A 246 -26.43 15.08 9.85
N ALA A 247 -25.78 15.01 11.01
CA ALA A 247 -24.60 15.80 11.34
C ALA A 247 -23.46 14.86 11.74
N ASN A 248 -22.38 14.87 10.96
CA ASN A 248 -21.20 14.05 11.16
C ASN A 248 -20.09 14.87 11.81
N ARG A 249 -19.33 14.26 12.74
CA ARG A 249 -18.21 14.93 13.40
C ARG A 249 -16.91 14.15 13.23
N LEU A 250 -15.91 14.81 12.67
CA LEU A 250 -14.54 14.31 12.53
C LEU A 250 -13.63 15.02 13.52
N PHE A 251 -12.93 14.28 14.36
CA PHE A 251 -11.98 14.82 15.33
C PHE A 251 -10.55 14.41 14.95
N TYR A 252 -9.76 15.37 14.50
CA TYR A 252 -8.36 15.18 14.12
C TYR A 252 -7.43 15.55 15.28
N PHE A 253 -6.70 14.57 15.83
CA PHE A 253 -5.77 14.78 16.94
C PHE A 253 -4.37 15.11 16.42
N ALA A 254 -4.12 16.39 16.12
CA ALA A 254 -2.80 16.91 15.79
C ALA A 254 -2.02 17.31 17.06
N ILE A 255 -1.98 16.41 18.04
CA ILE A 255 -1.46 16.64 19.40
C ILE A 255 -0.52 15.49 19.83
N PRO A 256 0.32 15.69 20.86
CA PRO A 256 1.10 14.62 21.46
C PRO A 256 0.22 13.52 22.08
N PRO A 257 0.69 12.25 22.13
CA PRO A 257 -0.10 11.11 22.59
C PRO A 257 -0.47 11.18 24.07
N THR A 258 0.27 11.92 24.89
CA THR A 258 -0.05 12.16 26.31
C THR A 258 -1.38 12.89 26.50
N ILE A 259 -1.87 13.57 25.46
CA ILE A 259 -3.11 14.35 25.49
C ILE A 259 -4.29 13.54 24.95
N PHE A 260 -4.07 12.43 24.22
CA PHE A 260 -5.13 11.66 23.55
C PHE A 260 -6.27 11.24 24.50
N VAL A 261 -5.93 10.63 25.64
CA VAL A 261 -6.92 10.16 26.62
C VAL A 261 -7.65 11.32 27.31
N PRO A 262 -6.95 12.38 27.81
CA PRO A 262 -7.62 13.57 28.34
C PRO A 262 -8.64 14.19 27.37
N ILE A 263 -8.23 14.52 26.14
CA ILE A 263 -9.15 15.17 25.17
C ILE A 263 -10.24 14.22 24.68
N GLY A 264 -9.92 12.94 24.47
CA GLY A 264 -10.90 11.93 24.12
C GLY A 264 -11.99 11.80 25.19
N THR A 265 -11.61 11.87 26.48
CA THR A 265 -12.56 11.83 27.58
C THR A 265 -13.47 13.07 27.58
N SER A 266 -12.90 14.26 27.37
CA SER A 266 -13.66 15.52 27.28
C SER A 266 -14.64 15.51 26.10
N ILE A 267 -14.19 15.07 24.92
CA ILE A 267 -15.01 14.96 23.71
C ILE A 267 -16.15 13.94 23.92
N LYS A 268 -15.84 12.74 24.42
CA LYS A 268 -16.84 11.69 24.67
C LYS A 268 -17.97 12.16 25.57
N LYS A 269 -17.67 13.02 26.54
CA LYS A 269 -18.65 13.58 27.49
C LYS A 269 -19.50 14.70 26.92
N ALA A 270 -18.99 15.51 26.00
CA ALA A 270 -19.57 16.84 25.76
C ALA A 270 -19.61 17.32 24.30
N ALA A 271 -18.99 16.61 23.34
CA ALA A 271 -18.88 17.09 21.95
C ALA A 271 -19.23 16.06 20.87
N LEU A 272 -19.66 14.84 21.22
CA LEU A 272 -20.16 13.90 20.22
C LEU A 272 -21.55 14.32 19.71
N THR A 273 -21.82 14.02 18.44
CA THR A 273 -23.16 14.13 17.84
C THR A 273 -23.90 12.80 17.95
N SER A 274 -25.23 12.84 18.14
CA SER A 274 -26.12 11.67 18.07
C SER A 274 -26.82 11.53 16.72
N ARG A 275 -26.69 12.54 15.82
CA ARG A 275 -27.39 12.62 14.53
C ARG A 275 -26.60 12.03 13.35
N GLY A 276 -25.37 11.61 13.57
CA GLY A 276 -24.49 11.06 12.55
C GLY A 276 -23.31 10.32 13.18
N TRP A 277 -22.29 10.03 12.38
CA TRP A 277 -21.11 9.33 12.89
C TRP A 277 -20.16 10.28 13.61
N ASN A 278 -19.37 9.71 14.53
CA ASN A 278 -18.23 10.35 15.17
C ASN A 278 -16.98 9.56 14.85
N ARG A 279 -15.97 10.19 14.26
CA ARG A 279 -14.72 9.52 13.87
C ARG A 279 -13.52 10.29 14.40
N LEU A 280 -12.51 9.55 14.84
CA LEU A 280 -11.33 10.06 15.50
C LEU A 280 -10.08 9.72 14.70
N ILE A 281 -9.38 10.71 14.17
CA ILE A 281 -8.06 10.53 13.58
C ILE A 281 -7.01 10.74 14.66
N VAL A 282 -6.13 9.76 14.85
CA VAL A 282 -5.02 9.83 15.80
C VAL A 282 -3.68 9.59 15.12
N GLU A 283 -2.65 10.34 15.55
CA GLU A 283 -1.32 10.32 14.96
C GLU A 283 -0.32 9.51 15.77
N LYS A 284 0.73 9.03 15.08
CA LYS A 284 1.87 8.42 15.76
C LYS A 284 2.60 9.47 16.64
N PRO A 285 3.25 9.07 17.75
CA PRO A 285 3.58 7.70 18.14
C PRO A 285 2.50 6.99 18.97
N PHE A 286 2.26 5.71 18.65
CA PHE A 286 1.33 4.82 19.37
C PHE A 286 2.08 3.95 20.39
N GLY A 287 2.51 4.59 21.49
CA GLY A 287 3.43 3.97 22.43
C GLY A 287 4.88 3.99 21.94
N ARG A 288 5.79 3.47 22.77
CA ARG A 288 7.22 3.31 22.47
C ARG A 288 7.68 1.85 22.51
N ASP A 289 6.82 0.97 22.99
CA ASP A 289 7.02 -0.46 23.18
C ASP A 289 5.64 -1.13 23.32
N LEU A 290 5.62 -2.46 23.44
CA LEU A 290 4.39 -3.22 23.61
C LEU A 290 3.58 -2.84 24.86
N GLU A 291 4.25 -2.55 25.99
CA GLU A 291 3.57 -2.25 27.24
C GLU A 291 2.85 -0.89 27.19
N SER A 292 3.58 0.16 26.81
CA SER A 292 3.05 1.51 26.66
C SER A 292 1.98 1.58 25.58
N PHE A 293 2.10 0.81 24.49
CA PHE A 293 1.04 0.68 23.51
C PHE A 293 -0.20 -0.01 24.08
N ASN A 294 -0.05 -1.13 24.78
CA ASN A 294 -1.18 -1.84 25.38
C ASN A 294 -1.94 -0.95 26.37
N LYS A 295 -1.24 -0.14 27.15
CA LYS A 295 -1.86 0.86 28.04
C LYS A 295 -2.66 1.89 27.23
N LEU A 296 -2.05 2.52 26.22
CA LEU A 296 -2.73 3.51 25.37
C LEU A 296 -3.95 2.91 24.66
N SER A 297 -3.81 1.70 24.11
CA SER A 297 -4.87 0.98 23.41
C SER A 297 -6.04 0.66 24.35
N LYS A 298 -5.77 0.19 25.57
CA LYS A 298 -6.80 -0.05 26.58
C LYS A 298 -7.53 1.22 26.98
N ASP A 299 -6.79 2.29 27.27
CA ASP A 299 -7.35 3.57 27.73
C ASP A 299 -8.22 4.21 26.63
N MET A 300 -7.78 4.16 25.37
CA MET A 300 -8.55 4.67 24.23
C MET A 300 -9.75 3.77 23.88
N GLY A 301 -9.58 2.45 23.92
CA GLY A 301 -10.65 1.48 23.64
C GLY A 301 -11.76 1.46 24.69
N ALA A 302 -11.51 2.01 25.89
CA ALA A 302 -12.54 2.26 26.89
C ALA A 302 -13.44 3.47 26.54
N LEU A 303 -13.01 4.34 25.62
CA LEU A 303 -13.73 5.56 25.24
C LEU A 303 -14.42 5.43 23.88
N TYR A 304 -13.78 4.75 22.92
CA TYR A 304 -14.22 4.67 21.53
C TYR A 304 -14.12 3.25 21.00
N ALA A 305 -15.07 2.87 20.14
CA ALA A 305 -15.03 1.62 19.42
C ALA A 305 -13.97 1.65 18.31
N GLU A 306 -13.52 0.47 17.85
CA GLU A 306 -12.44 0.36 16.87
C GLU A 306 -12.82 0.92 15.48
N ASP A 307 -14.10 0.93 15.13
CA ASP A 307 -14.64 1.54 13.90
C ASP A 307 -14.71 3.08 13.97
N GLU A 308 -14.63 3.66 15.18
CA GLU A 308 -14.55 5.11 15.39
C GLU A 308 -13.09 5.62 15.32
N ILE A 309 -12.07 4.77 15.53
CA ILE A 309 -10.66 5.18 15.62
C ILE A 309 -9.91 4.93 14.30
N TYR A 310 -9.24 5.97 13.81
CA TYR A 310 -8.46 5.99 12.58
C TYR A 310 -7.00 6.34 12.92
N ARG A 311 -6.17 5.30 13.13
CA ARG A 311 -4.75 5.46 13.45
C ARG A 311 -3.94 5.68 12.18
N ILE A 312 -3.38 6.87 12.02
CA ILE A 312 -2.62 7.23 10.83
C ILE A 312 -1.25 6.56 10.83
N ASP A 313 -1.01 5.80 9.75
CA ASP A 313 0.30 5.67 9.16
C ASP A 313 0.25 6.29 7.76
N HIS A 314 0.86 7.46 7.59
CA HIS A 314 0.77 8.19 6.32
C HIS A 314 1.43 7.46 5.13
N TYR A 315 2.25 6.42 5.35
CA TYR A 315 2.75 5.61 4.24
C TYR A 315 1.64 4.81 3.58
N LEU A 316 0.62 4.39 4.34
CA LEU A 316 -0.57 3.73 3.77
C LEU A 316 -1.37 4.67 2.87
N GLY A 317 -1.27 5.98 3.03
CA GLY A 317 -1.91 6.96 2.16
C GLY A 317 -1.15 7.23 0.85
N LYS A 318 0.05 6.66 0.65
CA LYS A 318 0.84 6.87 -0.57
C LYS A 318 0.28 6.07 -1.74
N GLU A 319 0.24 6.69 -2.90
CA GLU A 319 -0.30 6.12 -4.14
C GLU A 319 0.28 4.74 -4.45
N MET A 320 1.61 4.62 -4.44
CA MET A 320 2.30 3.36 -4.75
C MET A 320 2.12 2.27 -3.69
N VAL A 321 1.80 2.64 -2.45
CA VAL A 321 1.51 1.67 -1.39
C VAL A 321 0.10 1.12 -1.56
N GLN A 322 -0.88 1.97 -1.89
CA GLN A 322 -2.24 1.53 -2.23
C GLN A 322 -2.26 0.64 -3.48
N ASN A 323 -1.42 0.97 -4.48
CA ASN A 323 -1.31 0.20 -5.70
C ASN A 323 -0.83 -1.25 -5.48
N LEU A 324 -0.23 -1.60 -4.34
CA LEU A 324 0.18 -2.99 -4.06
C LEU A 324 -0.97 -3.99 -4.14
N LEU A 325 -2.17 -3.62 -3.65
CA LEU A 325 -3.33 -4.52 -3.67
C LEU A 325 -3.79 -4.80 -5.10
N VAL A 326 -3.88 -3.76 -5.92
CA VAL A 326 -4.26 -3.86 -7.34
C VAL A 326 -3.19 -4.59 -8.13
N LEU A 327 -1.92 -4.27 -7.90
CA LEU A 327 -0.79 -4.91 -8.58
C LEU A 327 -0.77 -6.42 -8.33
N ARG A 328 -0.97 -6.85 -7.09
CA ARG A 328 -0.94 -8.27 -6.72
C ARG A 328 -2.19 -9.00 -7.18
N PHE A 329 -3.36 -8.54 -6.77
CA PHE A 329 -4.60 -9.31 -6.89
C PHE A 329 -5.41 -8.98 -8.15
N GLY A 330 -5.08 -7.90 -8.86
CA GLY A 330 -5.69 -7.54 -10.14
C GLY A 330 -4.94 -8.06 -11.37
N ASN A 331 -3.77 -8.69 -11.21
CA ASN A 331 -2.92 -9.09 -12.33
C ASN A 331 -2.59 -10.58 -12.29
N ALA A 332 -3.07 -11.31 -13.30
CA ALA A 332 -2.82 -12.75 -13.45
C ALA A 332 -1.33 -13.11 -13.60
N ILE A 333 -0.47 -12.17 -13.99
CA ILE A 333 0.97 -12.38 -14.12
C ILE A 333 1.72 -12.35 -12.79
N PHE A 334 1.23 -11.60 -11.79
CA PHE A 334 1.97 -11.36 -10.55
C PHE A 334 1.60 -12.34 -9.45
N GLU A 335 0.31 -12.63 -9.22
CA GLU A 335 -0.08 -13.49 -8.09
C GLU A 335 0.54 -14.91 -8.15
N PRO A 336 0.64 -15.60 -9.31
CA PRO A 336 1.26 -16.92 -9.39
C PRO A 336 2.76 -16.94 -9.04
N ILE A 337 3.46 -15.82 -9.26
CA ILE A 337 4.89 -15.68 -8.96
C ILE A 337 5.16 -15.03 -7.60
N TRP A 338 4.12 -14.68 -6.83
CA TRP A 338 4.22 -13.97 -5.56
C TRP A 338 4.41 -14.91 -4.36
N ASN A 339 5.42 -15.79 -4.43
CA ASN A 339 5.69 -16.78 -3.39
C ASN A 339 7.15 -17.28 -3.42
N ARG A 340 7.55 -18.04 -2.40
CA ARG A 340 8.90 -18.58 -2.19
C ARG A 340 9.49 -19.39 -3.35
N ASN A 341 8.69 -19.94 -4.25
CA ASN A 341 9.18 -20.71 -5.39
C ASN A 341 9.82 -19.80 -6.46
N TYR A 342 9.40 -18.54 -6.52
CA TYR A 342 9.85 -17.57 -7.51
C TYR A 342 10.58 -16.40 -6.89
N VAL A 343 10.19 -15.96 -5.70
CA VAL A 343 10.84 -14.86 -4.98
C VAL A 343 12.06 -15.38 -4.20
N SER A 344 13.20 -14.73 -4.37
CA SER A 344 14.43 -15.00 -3.62
C SER A 344 14.53 -14.13 -2.37
N SER A 345 14.16 -12.86 -2.46
CA SER A 345 14.16 -11.90 -1.34
C SER A 345 13.24 -10.71 -1.61
N VAL A 346 12.82 -10.06 -0.53
CA VAL A 346 12.08 -8.78 -0.57
C VAL A 346 12.88 -7.74 0.20
N SER A 347 13.07 -6.56 -0.38
CA SER A 347 13.74 -5.42 0.28
C SER A 347 12.82 -4.22 0.30
N ILE A 348 12.70 -3.58 1.45
CA ILE A 348 11.92 -2.37 1.68
C ILE A 348 12.87 -1.32 2.23
N THR A 349 13.08 -0.25 1.47
CA THR A 349 14.10 0.75 1.74
C THR A 349 13.47 2.12 1.95
N PHE A 350 13.84 2.78 3.04
CA PHE A 350 13.58 4.19 3.32
C PHE A 350 14.88 4.93 3.55
N LYS A 351 15.08 6.03 2.84
CA LYS A 351 16.28 6.84 2.90
C LYS A 351 15.89 8.30 2.88
N GLU A 352 16.54 9.06 3.75
CA GLU A 352 16.54 10.52 3.74
C GLU A 352 17.97 11.00 3.55
N ASP A 353 18.16 12.01 2.72
CA ASP A 353 19.45 12.66 2.47
C ASP A 353 19.76 13.81 3.43
N PHE A 354 18.84 14.11 4.35
CA PHE A 354 19.01 15.06 5.44
C PHE A 354 19.12 14.36 6.80
N GLY A 355 19.77 15.03 7.77
CA GLY A 355 19.92 14.56 9.16
C GLY A 355 18.68 14.86 10.02
N THR A 356 18.86 15.12 11.32
CA THR A 356 17.75 15.47 12.23
C THR A 356 17.32 16.94 12.20
N GLN A 357 18.05 17.81 11.49
CA GLN A 357 17.67 19.21 11.24
C GLN A 357 17.22 19.98 12.50
N GLY A 358 17.98 19.87 13.60
CA GLY A 358 17.69 20.55 14.87
C GLY A 358 16.56 19.93 15.69
N ARG A 359 16.01 18.79 15.26
CA ARG A 359 15.06 17.96 16.01
C ARG A 359 15.72 16.74 16.65
N GLY A 360 17.05 16.77 16.82
CA GLY A 360 17.83 15.65 17.35
C GLY A 360 17.34 15.16 18.70
N GLY A 361 17.04 16.06 19.64
CA GLY A 361 16.58 15.70 20.98
C GLY A 361 15.22 14.99 21.00
N TYR A 362 14.28 15.36 20.11
CA TYR A 362 13.03 14.61 19.96
C TYR A 362 13.28 13.23 19.34
N PHE A 363 14.09 13.18 18.27
CA PHE A 363 14.43 11.92 17.59
C PHE A 363 15.18 10.95 18.52
N ASP A 364 16.02 11.46 19.43
CA ASP A 364 16.83 10.68 20.37
C ASP A 364 15.99 9.79 21.29
N SER A 365 14.75 10.20 21.59
CA SER A 365 13.84 9.42 22.43
C SER A 365 13.21 8.22 21.72
N TYR A 366 13.31 8.14 20.38
CA TYR A 366 12.65 7.12 19.57
C TYR A 366 13.63 6.30 18.72
N GLY A 367 14.55 6.97 18.04
CA GLY A 367 15.47 6.38 17.06
C GLY A 367 14.79 5.91 15.77
N ILE A 368 15.59 5.52 14.79
CA ILE A 368 15.11 5.20 13.43
C ILE A 368 14.15 4.01 13.39
N ILE A 369 14.28 3.06 14.32
CA ILE A 369 13.45 1.85 14.36
C ILE A 369 12.01 2.22 14.68
N ARG A 370 11.77 3.02 15.72
CA ARG A 370 10.43 3.49 16.09
C ARG A 370 9.91 4.56 15.14
N ASP A 371 10.79 5.43 14.62
CA ASP A 371 10.39 6.51 13.73
C ASP A 371 9.83 5.98 12.39
N VAL A 372 10.46 4.93 11.83
CA VAL A 372 10.19 4.48 10.45
C VAL A 372 9.98 2.98 10.30
N MET A 373 10.77 2.12 10.97
CA MET A 373 10.72 0.67 10.70
C MET A 373 9.48 -0.01 11.26
N GLN A 374 9.17 0.26 12.54
CA GLN A 374 8.08 -0.38 13.27
C GLN A 374 6.70 -0.05 12.69
N ASN A 375 6.58 1.14 12.09
CA ASN A 375 5.36 1.60 11.42
C ASN A 375 5.49 1.45 9.89
N HIS A 376 6.01 2.46 9.19
CA HIS A 376 5.96 2.59 7.74
C HIS A 376 6.43 1.35 6.98
N LEU A 377 7.63 0.84 7.32
CA LEU A 377 8.18 -0.29 6.59
C LEU A 377 7.44 -1.60 6.89
N LEU A 378 7.03 -1.80 8.14
CA LEU A 378 6.27 -2.98 8.54
C LEU A 378 4.85 -2.97 7.95
N GLN A 379 4.22 -1.80 7.84
CA GLN A 379 2.94 -1.63 7.16
C GLN A 379 3.03 -2.02 5.68
N VAL A 380 4.05 -1.53 4.98
CA VAL A 380 4.33 -1.94 3.59
C VAL A 380 4.63 -3.44 3.49
N LEU A 381 5.40 -3.99 4.44
CA LEU A 381 5.69 -5.43 4.51
C LEU A 381 4.40 -6.25 4.62
N SER A 382 3.46 -5.85 5.49
CA SER A 382 2.20 -6.57 5.68
C SER A 382 1.39 -6.65 4.39
N LEU A 383 1.36 -5.57 3.59
CA LEU A 383 0.69 -5.53 2.28
C LEU A 383 1.40 -6.40 1.22
N ILE A 384 2.72 -6.53 1.28
CA ILE A 384 3.48 -7.43 0.42
C ILE A 384 3.24 -8.90 0.82
N ALA A 385 3.19 -9.16 2.12
CA ALA A 385 3.22 -10.51 2.68
C ALA A 385 1.83 -11.17 2.85
N MET A 386 0.77 -10.39 3.01
CA MET A 386 -0.61 -10.86 3.23
C MET A 386 -1.08 -11.83 2.13
N GLU A 387 -1.95 -12.77 2.49
CA GLU A 387 -2.66 -13.60 1.50
C GLU A 387 -3.74 -12.76 0.77
N PRO A 388 -4.28 -13.26 -0.36
CA PRO A 388 -5.45 -12.67 -0.98
C PRO A 388 -6.60 -12.50 0.03
N PRO A 389 -7.10 -11.27 0.25
CA PRO A 389 -8.25 -11.07 1.13
C PRO A 389 -9.52 -11.56 0.45
N VAL A 390 -10.57 -11.81 1.25
CA VAL A 390 -11.90 -12.17 0.73
C VAL A 390 -12.42 -11.10 -0.25
N MET A 391 -12.22 -9.83 0.10
CA MET A 391 -12.50 -8.68 -0.76
C MET A 391 -11.43 -7.61 -0.58
N ALA A 392 -11.06 -6.94 -1.67
CA ALA A 392 -10.11 -5.83 -1.67
C ALA A 392 -10.77 -4.46 -2.01
N ALA A 393 -12.07 -4.46 -2.31
CA ALA A 393 -12.87 -3.28 -2.61
C ALA A 393 -14.35 -3.55 -2.28
N GLY A 394 -15.19 -2.51 -2.32
CA GLY A 394 -16.63 -2.59 -2.05
C GLY A 394 -17.00 -2.16 -0.62
N LYS A 395 -18.17 -2.59 -0.15
CA LYS A 395 -18.63 -2.29 1.21
C LYS A 395 -17.91 -3.22 2.22
N ASP A 396 -17.54 -2.69 3.37
CA ASP A 396 -16.97 -3.45 4.51
C ASP A 396 -15.65 -4.20 4.25
N TYR A 397 -15.00 -3.97 3.09
CA TYR A 397 -13.77 -4.67 2.69
C TYR A 397 -12.55 -4.42 3.61
N SER A 398 -12.61 -3.36 4.42
CA SER A 398 -11.50 -2.92 5.26
C SER A 398 -11.07 -3.99 6.26
N ASN A 399 -11.99 -4.78 6.81
CA ASN A 399 -11.65 -5.85 7.74
C ASN A 399 -10.92 -7.00 7.05
N TYR A 400 -11.36 -7.43 5.86
CA TYR A 400 -10.69 -8.53 5.15
C TYR A 400 -9.23 -8.22 4.81
N ILE A 401 -8.92 -6.96 4.46
CA ILE A 401 -7.52 -6.54 4.26
C ILE A 401 -6.76 -6.55 5.58
N ARG A 402 -7.32 -5.93 6.64
CA ARG A 402 -6.65 -5.83 7.95
C ARG A 402 -6.42 -7.20 8.60
N ASP A 403 -7.35 -8.14 8.46
CA ASP A 403 -7.21 -9.51 8.96
C ASP A 403 -6.02 -10.23 8.30
N GLU A 404 -5.88 -10.12 6.98
CA GLU A 404 -4.77 -10.76 6.27
C GLU A 404 -3.42 -10.06 6.52
N LYS A 405 -3.40 -8.74 6.78
CA LYS A 405 -2.22 -8.02 7.29
C LYS A 405 -1.80 -8.57 8.66
N VAL A 406 -2.73 -8.64 9.62
CA VAL A 406 -2.48 -9.13 10.98
C VAL A 406 -2.01 -10.58 10.97
N LYS A 407 -2.64 -11.44 10.17
CA LYS A 407 -2.24 -12.83 9.98
C LYS A 407 -0.79 -12.96 9.48
N ALA A 408 -0.38 -12.13 8.51
CA ALA A 408 1.01 -12.11 8.04
C ALA A 408 1.98 -11.65 9.14
N LEU A 409 1.63 -10.60 9.90
CA LEU A 409 2.46 -10.11 11.01
C LEU A 409 2.61 -11.14 12.13
N ASN A 410 1.55 -11.89 12.44
CA ASN A 410 1.59 -12.97 13.45
C ASN A 410 2.48 -14.15 13.03
N CYS A 411 2.90 -14.23 11.76
CA CYS A 411 3.88 -15.21 11.29
C CYS A 411 5.33 -14.72 11.41
N ILE A 412 5.58 -13.52 11.97
CA ILE A 412 6.92 -12.95 12.11
C ILE A 412 7.37 -13.10 13.56
N GLU A 413 8.50 -13.77 13.76
CA GLU A 413 9.14 -13.88 15.07
C GLU A 413 9.77 -12.54 15.50
N PRO A 414 9.94 -12.31 16.82
CA PRO A 414 10.68 -11.15 17.31
C PRO A 414 12.07 -11.03 16.67
N ILE A 415 12.42 -9.80 16.30
CA ILE A 415 13.69 -9.52 15.63
C ILE A 415 14.85 -9.73 16.61
N LYS A 416 15.90 -10.38 16.14
CA LYS A 416 17.12 -10.61 16.89
C LYS A 416 18.21 -9.61 16.50
N LEU A 417 19.04 -9.24 17.47
CA LEU A 417 20.17 -8.32 17.25
C LEU A 417 21.16 -8.84 16.20
N GLU A 418 21.39 -10.17 16.13
CA GLU A 418 22.28 -10.81 15.15
C GLU A 418 21.85 -10.62 13.68
N ASN A 419 20.57 -10.34 13.46
CA ASN A 419 19.98 -10.06 12.15
C ASN A 419 19.78 -8.55 11.92
N THR A 420 20.41 -7.71 12.75
CA THR A 420 20.25 -6.25 12.72
C THR A 420 21.61 -5.56 12.67
N VAL A 421 21.73 -4.55 11.82
CA VAL A 421 22.86 -3.62 11.77
C VAL A 421 22.35 -2.24 12.14
N LEU A 422 22.99 -1.61 13.13
CA LEU A 422 22.67 -0.25 13.59
C LEU A 422 23.77 0.71 13.16
N GLY A 423 23.39 1.94 12.81
CA GLY A 423 24.34 2.99 12.45
C GLY A 423 23.96 4.37 12.99
N GLN A 424 24.97 5.23 13.15
CA GLN A 424 24.81 6.64 13.54
C GLN A 424 25.70 7.53 12.65
N TYR A 425 25.12 8.57 12.05
CA TYR A 425 25.86 9.39 11.08
C TYR A 425 26.86 10.33 11.75
N GLN A 426 27.99 10.51 11.08
CA GLN A 426 29.03 11.50 11.38
C GLN A 426 28.95 12.65 10.38
N GLY A 427 29.39 13.83 10.81
CA GLY A 427 29.35 15.05 9.99
C GLY A 427 30.19 14.94 8.73
N ASP A 428 29.83 15.73 7.73
CA ASP A 428 30.61 15.89 6.50
C ASP A 428 31.04 17.36 6.37
N LYS A 429 32.33 17.60 6.65
CA LYS A 429 32.95 18.93 6.55
C LYS A 429 32.86 19.52 5.13
N LYS A 430 32.83 18.70 4.09
CA LYS A 430 32.74 19.19 2.70
C LYS A 430 31.34 19.69 2.37
N ARG A 431 30.31 19.08 2.97
CA ARG A 431 28.91 19.50 2.82
C ARG A 431 28.48 20.55 3.84
N ASN A 432 29.33 20.86 4.81
CA ASN A 432 28.99 21.70 5.97
C ASN A 432 27.80 21.16 6.76
N GLU A 433 27.71 19.82 6.85
CA GLU A 433 26.63 19.12 7.56
C GLU A 433 27.16 18.54 8.88
N PRO A 434 26.58 18.88 10.03
CA PRO A 434 27.05 18.40 11.32
C PRO A 434 26.73 16.90 11.53
N GLY A 435 27.50 16.25 12.39
CA GLY A 435 27.21 14.89 12.87
C GLY A 435 26.03 14.83 13.82
N TYR A 436 25.50 13.62 14.07
CA TYR A 436 24.34 13.47 14.97
C TYR A 436 24.63 13.97 16.39
N LEU A 437 25.80 13.64 16.92
CA LEU A 437 26.25 14.07 18.26
C LEU A 437 26.73 15.53 18.31
N GLU A 438 26.79 16.21 17.17
CA GLU A 438 27.12 17.64 17.10
C GLU A 438 25.85 18.51 17.18
N ASP A 439 24.65 17.93 17.07
CA ASP A 439 23.38 18.61 17.34
C ASP A 439 23.29 18.92 18.85
N PRO A 440 23.20 20.20 19.25
CA PRO A 440 23.21 20.60 20.66
C PRO A 440 21.98 20.09 21.44
N THR A 441 20.94 19.65 20.75
CA THR A 441 19.74 19.07 21.37
C THR A 441 19.90 17.58 21.70
N VAL A 442 20.96 16.93 21.20
CA VAL A 442 21.24 15.50 21.42
C VAL A 442 22.15 15.33 22.65
N PRO A 443 21.85 14.39 23.57
CA PRO A 443 22.72 14.08 24.70
C PRO A 443 24.13 13.67 24.25
N LYS A 444 25.16 14.20 24.91
CA LYS A 444 26.55 13.83 24.65
C LYS A 444 26.74 12.32 24.87
N GLY A 445 27.22 11.62 23.84
CA GLY A 445 27.43 10.17 23.89
C GLY A 445 26.18 9.33 23.66
N SER A 446 25.10 9.92 23.11
CA SER A 446 23.92 9.16 22.68
C SER A 446 24.32 7.99 21.76
N VAL A 447 23.71 6.83 22.03
CA VAL A 447 23.84 5.62 21.20
C VAL A 447 22.62 5.41 20.30
N THR A 448 21.77 6.43 20.13
CA THR A 448 20.56 6.33 19.31
C THR A 448 20.91 6.04 17.85
N PRO A 449 20.37 4.97 17.24
CA PRO A 449 20.60 4.67 15.85
C PRO A 449 19.82 5.63 14.94
N THR A 450 20.54 6.25 13.99
CA THR A 450 19.98 7.05 12.89
C THR A 450 19.84 6.23 11.61
N PHE A 451 20.35 4.99 11.63
CA PHE A 451 20.27 3.99 10.56
C PHE A 451 20.04 2.61 11.17
N ALA A 452 19.22 1.80 10.51
CA ALA A 452 19.12 0.39 10.79
C ALA A 452 18.92 -0.41 9.49
N THR A 453 19.42 -1.64 9.48
CA THR A 453 19.02 -2.70 8.55
C THR A 453 18.65 -3.92 9.36
N THR A 454 17.48 -4.49 9.13
CA THR A 454 17.01 -5.70 9.82
C THR A 454 16.52 -6.73 8.80
N VAL A 455 16.76 -8.01 9.09
CA VAL A 455 16.24 -9.13 8.30
C VAL A 455 15.23 -9.91 9.13
N MET A 456 14.06 -10.18 8.55
CA MET A 456 13.00 -10.99 9.13
C MET A 456 12.47 -12.01 8.14
N TYR A 457 11.68 -12.95 8.66
CA TYR A 457 11.07 -14.03 7.91
C TYR A 457 9.59 -14.11 8.27
N VAL A 458 8.74 -14.25 7.25
CA VAL A 458 7.31 -14.51 7.43
C VAL A 458 7.14 -16.03 7.40
N ASN A 459 6.93 -16.64 8.57
CA ASN A 459 6.92 -18.09 8.75
C ASN A 459 5.56 -18.70 8.37
N ASN A 460 5.23 -18.62 7.08
CA ASN A 460 4.04 -19.26 6.50
C ASN A 460 4.39 -20.01 5.21
N PRO A 461 3.48 -20.83 4.64
CA PRO A 461 3.77 -21.60 3.43
C PRO A 461 4.19 -20.76 2.22
N ARG A 462 3.65 -19.54 2.07
CA ARG A 462 3.96 -18.64 0.95
C ARG A 462 5.39 -18.12 1.03
N TRP A 463 5.89 -17.78 2.21
CA TRP A 463 7.14 -17.05 2.41
C TRP A 463 8.25 -17.81 3.13
N ALA A 464 8.03 -19.08 3.49
CA ALA A 464 9.02 -19.90 4.20
C ALA A 464 10.42 -19.83 3.56
N GLY A 465 11.38 -19.32 4.32
CA GLY A 465 12.79 -19.18 3.93
C GLY A 465 13.12 -17.97 3.05
N VAL A 466 12.14 -17.12 2.72
CA VAL A 466 12.39 -15.86 1.98
C VAL A 466 12.71 -14.74 2.97
N PRO A 467 13.89 -14.11 2.89
CA PRO A 467 14.24 -12.98 3.74
C PRO A 467 13.50 -11.72 3.29
N PHE A 468 12.91 -11.04 4.28
CA PHE A 468 12.40 -9.68 4.18
C PHE A 468 13.43 -8.74 4.82
N ILE A 469 14.00 -7.86 4.02
CA ILE A 469 15.06 -6.93 4.40
C ILE A 469 14.42 -5.56 4.54
N MET A 470 14.51 -4.95 5.72
CA MET A 470 14.11 -3.57 5.93
C MET A 470 15.33 -2.71 6.20
N LYS A 471 15.45 -1.61 5.46
CA LYS A 471 16.57 -0.66 5.58
C LYS A 471 16.02 0.75 5.73
N ALA A 472 16.35 1.42 6.82
CA ALA A 472 15.91 2.79 7.09
C ALA A 472 17.09 3.63 7.57
N GLY A 473 17.22 4.87 7.11
CA GLY A 473 18.18 5.79 7.69
C GLY A 473 18.10 7.23 7.21
N LYS A 474 18.67 8.11 8.03
CA LYS A 474 18.85 9.55 7.76
C LYS A 474 20.28 9.85 7.32
N ALA A 475 20.50 11.03 6.75
CA ALA A 475 21.80 11.50 6.27
C ALA A 475 22.47 10.52 5.28
N LEU A 476 21.67 9.94 4.38
CA LEU A 476 22.12 9.01 3.35
C LEU A 476 22.36 9.72 2.01
N ASN A 477 22.78 8.98 1.00
CA ASN A 477 23.18 9.54 -0.30
C ASN A 477 22.04 10.10 -1.17
N GLU A 478 20.78 9.80 -0.85
CA GLU A 478 19.59 10.22 -1.62
C GLU A 478 18.34 10.04 -0.77
N GLN A 479 17.29 10.85 -1.03
CA GLN A 479 15.94 10.56 -0.58
C GLN A 479 15.32 9.44 -1.43
N LYS A 480 14.87 8.35 -0.81
CA LYS A 480 14.22 7.24 -1.54
C LYS A 480 13.35 6.36 -0.64
N GLY A 481 12.12 6.12 -1.06
CA GLY A 481 11.26 5.04 -0.58
C GLY A 481 11.06 4.02 -1.70
N GLU A 482 11.37 2.75 -1.48
CA GLU A 482 11.32 1.73 -2.53
C GLU A 482 11.02 0.34 -1.98
N ILE A 483 10.25 -0.45 -2.74
CA ILE A 483 10.06 -1.88 -2.57
C ILE A 483 10.77 -2.58 -3.72
N ARG A 484 11.56 -3.62 -3.42
CA ARG A 484 12.23 -4.45 -4.41
C ARG A 484 11.97 -5.91 -4.13
N VAL A 485 11.33 -6.60 -5.07
CA VAL A 485 11.13 -8.05 -5.06
C VAL A 485 12.15 -8.64 -6.03
N GLN A 486 13.11 -9.40 -5.51
CA GLN A 486 14.11 -10.08 -6.32
C GLN A 486 13.65 -11.51 -6.58
N PHE A 487 13.71 -11.94 -7.84
CA PHE A 487 13.29 -13.28 -8.24
C PHE A 487 14.47 -14.25 -8.29
N ARG A 488 14.18 -15.53 -8.13
CA ARG A 488 15.11 -16.64 -8.32
C ARG A 488 15.48 -16.77 -9.81
N PRO A 489 16.68 -17.26 -10.13
CA PRO A 489 17.04 -17.56 -11.51
C PRO A 489 16.10 -18.63 -12.07
N PRO A 490 15.71 -18.55 -13.37
CA PRO A 490 14.92 -19.59 -14.00
C PRO A 490 15.64 -20.96 -13.96
N PRO A 491 14.94 -22.07 -13.71
CA PRO A 491 15.54 -23.40 -13.72
C PRO A 491 16.26 -23.69 -15.04
N GLY A 492 17.49 -24.19 -14.98
CA GLY A 492 18.29 -24.57 -16.16
C GLY A 492 18.85 -23.40 -16.97
N ALA A 493 18.64 -22.13 -16.57
CA ALA A 493 19.12 -20.97 -17.33
C ALA A 493 20.64 -20.98 -17.57
N GLU A 494 21.43 -21.34 -16.55
CA GLU A 494 22.89 -21.41 -16.67
C GLU A 494 23.36 -22.48 -17.67
N HIS A 495 22.58 -23.54 -17.86
CA HIS A 495 22.88 -24.59 -18.86
C HIS A 495 22.48 -24.15 -20.27
N MET A 496 21.34 -23.47 -20.42
CA MET A 496 20.86 -22.96 -21.71
C MET A 496 21.70 -21.79 -22.23
N PHE A 497 22.31 -21.01 -21.33
CA PHE A 497 23.15 -19.85 -21.66
C PHE A 497 24.57 -20.00 -21.09
N PRO A 498 25.36 -20.97 -21.59
CA PRO A 498 26.68 -21.28 -21.03
C PRO A 498 27.62 -20.07 -21.17
N GLY A 499 28.37 -19.77 -20.11
CA GLY A 499 29.30 -18.63 -20.07
C GLY A 499 28.63 -17.26 -19.92
N VAL A 500 27.29 -17.19 -19.90
CA VAL A 500 26.54 -15.96 -19.65
C VAL A 500 26.00 -15.97 -18.23
N LYS A 501 26.47 -15.04 -17.39
CA LYS A 501 25.87 -14.83 -16.08
C LYS A 501 24.53 -14.11 -16.25
N ILE A 502 23.44 -14.85 -16.15
CA ILE A 502 22.08 -14.30 -16.27
C ILE A 502 21.81 -13.32 -15.11
N PRO A 503 21.51 -12.04 -15.40
CA PRO A 503 21.17 -11.07 -14.35
C PRO A 503 19.91 -11.47 -13.57
N VAL A 504 19.90 -11.09 -12.29
CA VAL A 504 18.74 -11.26 -11.42
C VAL A 504 17.57 -10.41 -11.90
N GLN A 505 16.38 -10.99 -11.92
CA GLN A 505 15.15 -10.26 -12.25
C GLN A 505 14.62 -9.58 -11.00
N GLU A 506 14.08 -8.37 -11.15
CA GLU A 506 13.60 -7.57 -10.04
C GLU A 506 12.32 -6.84 -10.43
N LEU A 507 11.29 -6.92 -9.60
CA LEU A 507 10.16 -6.00 -9.64
C LEU A 507 10.42 -4.89 -8.62
N VAL A 508 10.32 -3.65 -9.06
CA VAL A 508 10.60 -2.48 -8.22
C VAL A 508 9.41 -1.53 -8.23
N LEU A 509 8.96 -1.16 -7.03
CA LEU A 509 7.99 -0.09 -6.83
C LEU A 509 8.70 1.04 -6.10
N ARG A 510 8.95 2.15 -6.80
CA ARG A 510 9.50 3.36 -6.20
C ARG A 510 8.37 4.18 -5.62
N LEU A 511 8.32 4.27 -4.29
CA LEU A 511 7.28 4.96 -3.54
C LEU A 511 7.49 6.48 -3.50
N GLN A 512 8.75 6.91 -3.51
CA GLN A 512 9.17 8.32 -3.60
C GLN A 512 10.70 8.41 -3.82
N PRO A 513 11.23 9.51 -4.37
CA PRO A 513 10.52 10.47 -5.23
C PRO A 513 10.15 9.82 -6.57
N GLU A 514 9.35 10.51 -7.38
CA GLU A 514 8.96 10.10 -8.73
C GLU A 514 8.40 8.68 -8.78
N GLU A 515 7.14 8.54 -8.37
CA GLU A 515 6.40 7.29 -8.30
C GLU A 515 6.54 6.48 -9.60
N ALA A 516 7.00 5.22 -9.46
CA ALA A 516 7.22 4.35 -10.61
C ALA A 516 7.09 2.87 -10.26
N VAL A 517 6.70 2.07 -11.26
CA VAL A 517 6.79 0.60 -11.23
C VAL A 517 7.64 0.15 -12.41
N TYR A 518 8.65 -0.66 -12.16
CA TYR A 518 9.43 -1.24 -13.25
C TYR A 518 9.90 -2.65 -12.94
N MET A 519 9.96 -3.48 -13.98
CA MET A 519 10.43 -4.85 -13.90
C MET A 519 11.71 -4.99 -14.70
N LYS A 520 12.82 -5.29 -14.01
CA LYS A 520 14.09 -5.64 -14.63
C LYS A 520 14.02 -7.07 -15.15
N MET A 521 14.32 -7.24 -16.42
CA MET A 521 14.28 -8.50 -17.14
C MET A 521 15.46 -8.66 -18.08
N ASN A 522 15.66 -9.89 -18.55
CA ASN A 522 16.76 -10.23 -19.43
C ASN A 522 16.26 -10.25 -20.88
N MET A 523 16.92 -9.48 -21.74
CA MET A 523 16.58 -9.30 -23.15
C MET A 523 17.80 -9.57 -24.02
N LYS A 524 17.59 -9.91 -25.31
CA LYS A 524 18.69 -9.94 -26.28
C LYS A 524 19.22 -8.52 -26.50
N SER A 525 20.54 -8.35 -26.47
CA SER A 525 21.20 -7.08 -26.81
C SER A 525 20.69 -6.52 -28.15
N PRO A 526 20.37 -5.21 -28.24
CA PRO A 526 20.07 -4.57 -29.52
C PRO A 526 21.22 -4.73 -30.53
N GLY A 527 20.89 -4.83 -31.81
CA GLY A 527 21.87 -4.98 -32.89
C GLY A 527 22.25 -6.44 -33.21
N LEU A 528 23.48 -6.65 -33.68
CA LEU A 528 23.94 -7.95 -34.22
C LEU A 528 24.43 -8.94 -33.15
N GLN A 529 24.67 -8.48 -31.92
CA GLN A 529 25.05 -9.33 -30.80
C GLN A 529 23.85 -10.14 -30.29
N THR A 530 24.06 -11.37 -29.82
CA THR A 530 23.01 -12.27 -29.32
C THR A 530 23.07 -12.46 -27.79
N GLN A 531 23.87 -11.66 -27.09
CA GLN A 531 24.06 -11.79 -25.65
C GLN A 531 22.82 -11.30 -24.88
N ALA A 532 22.49 -11.98 -23.78
CA ALA A 532 21.47 -11.51 -22.86
C ALA A 532 22.00 -10.32 -22.03
N ILE A 533 21.24 -9.23 -22.01
CA ILE A 533 21.48 -8.03 -21.20
C ILE A 533 20.29 -7.77 -20.27
N SER A 534 20.52 -7.07 -19.16
CA SER A 534 19.42 -6.59 -18.32
C SER A 534 18.83 -5.31 -18.90
N SER A 535 17.50 -5.26 -19.04
CA SER A 535 16.70 -4.09 -19.41
C SER A 535 15.43 -4.05 -18.56
N GLU A 536 14.50 -3.13 -18.81
CA GLU A 536 13.30 -2.96 -17.99
C GLU A 536 12.03 -2.71 -18.80
N LEU A 537 10.90 -3.15 -18.25
CA LEU A 537 9.60 -2.57 -18.55
C LEU A 537 9.28 -1.53 -17.48
N ASN A 538 9.02 -0.29 -17.88
CA ASN A 538 8.90 0.85 -16.97
C ASN A 538 7.56 1.57 -17.11
N LEU A 539 6.96 1.89 -15.96
CA LEU A 539 5.83 2.80 -15.80
C LEU A 539 6.25 3.91 -14.83
N SER A 540 6.58 5.08 -15.37
CA SER A 540 6.76 6.31 -14.59
C SER A 540 5.44 7.07 -14.54
N TYR A 541 4.95 7.42 -13.35
CA TYR A 541 3.65 8.08 -13.20
C TYR A 541 3.65 9.47 -13.83
N SER A 542 4.73 10.23 -13.62
CA SER A 542 4.87 11.58 -14.16
C SER A 542 4.93 11.61 -15.69
N GLU A 543 5.44 10.55 -16.33
CA GLU A 543 5.49 10.45 -17.79
C GLU A 543 4.19 9.90 -18.38
N ARG A 544 3.54 8.93 -17.72
CA ARG A 544 2.37 8.25 -18.27
C ARG A 544 1.05 8.95 -17.97
N TYR A 545 0.96 9.62 -16.82
CA TYR A 545 -0.23 10.30 -16.32
C TYR A 545 0.05 11.80 -16.15
N GLU A 546 0.65 12.41 -17.16
CA GLU A 546 0.88 13.86 -17.19
C GLU A 546 -0.44 14.62 -16.96
N GLY A 547 -0.39 15.63 -16.10
CA GLY A 547 -1.56 16.41 -15.69
C GLY A 547 -2.44 15.76 -14.59
N ALA A 548 -2.24 14.48 -14.27
CA ALA A 548 -2.93 13.87 -13.13
C ALA A 548 -2.33 14.35 -11.81
N GLU A 549 -3.16 14.95 -10.94
CA GLU A 549 -2.73 15.33 -9.61
C GLU A 549 -2.74 14.11 -8.68
N VAL A 550 -1.56 13.71 -8.18
CA VAL A 550 -1.45 12.68 -7.15
C VAL A 550 -1.65 13.34 -5.79
N PRO A 551 -2.77 13.10 -5.09
CA PRO A 551 -3.04 13.76 -3.83
C PRO A 551 -2.02 13.33 -2.77
N GLY A 552 -1.65 14.25 -1.88
CA GLY A 552 -0.81 13.94 -0.74
C GLY A 552 -1.47 12.89 0.17
N ALA A 553 -0.64 12.09 0.85
CA ALA A 553 -1.12 10.99 1.69
C ALA A 553 -2.18 11.38 2.73
N TYR A 554 -2.04 12.56 3.36
CA TYR A 554 -3.01 13.07 4.33
C TYR A 554 -4.36 13.40 3.68
N THR A 555 -4.36 13.97 2.48
CA THR A 555 -5.58 14.28 1.72
C THR A 555 -6.36 12.99 1.44
N ARG A 556 -5.66 11.95 0.98
CA ARG A 556 -6.24 10.62 0.74
C ARG A 556 -6.81 10.01 2.02
N LEU A 557 -6.03 9.98 3.10
CA LEU A 557 -6.46 9.36 4.35
C LEU A 557 -7.66 10.09 4.96
N ILE A 558 -7.68 11.43 4.98
CA ILE A 558 -8.84 12.18 5.48
C ILE A 558 -10.09 11.83 4.65
N LEU A 559 -9.98 11.73 3.33
CA LEU A 559 -11.09 11.31 2.47
C LEU A 559 -11.58 9.90 2.80
N ASP A 560 -10.68 8.96 3.07
CA ASP A 560 -11.07 7.60 3.49
C ASP A 560 -11.81 7.61 4.83
N VAL A 561 -11.45 8.49 5.76
CA VAL A 561 -12.20 8.67 7.03
C VAL A 561 -13.60 9.21 6.77
N LEU A 562 -13.76 10.19 5.87
CA LEU A 562 -15.09 10.71 5.50
C LEU A 562 -15.97 9.60 4.88
N ARG A 563 -15.35 8.73 4.07
CA ARG A 563 -16.00 7.57 3.44
C ARG A 563 -16.17 6.36 4.37
N GLY A 564 -15.68 6.42 5.60
CA GLY A 564 -15.76 5.30 6.55
C GLY A 564 -14.87 4.11 6.21
N LYS A 565 -13.85 4.30 5.36
CA LYS A 565 -12.93 3.24 4.92
C LYS A 565 -11.74 3.15 5.88
N GLN A 566 -11.52 1.98 6.48
CA GLN A 566 -10.45 1.76 7.47
C GLN A 566 -9.26 0.92 6.93
N ALA A 567 -9.30 0.45 5.68
CA ALA A 567 -8.26 -0.42 5.11
C ALA A 567 -6.84 0.18 5.19
N ALA A 568 -6.73 1.51 5.06
CA ALA A 568 -5.49 2.27 5.10
C ALA A 568 -5.12 2.79 6.50
N PHE A 569 -5.76 2.26 7.55
CA PHE A 569 -5.53 2.66 8.95
C PHE A 569 -5.13 1.45 9.79
N VAL A 570 -4.29 1.71 10.80
CA VAL A 570 -3.70 0.63 11.58
C VAL A 570 -4.65 0.19 12.70
N ARG A 571 -5.04 -1.08 12.70
CA ARG A 571 -5.92 -1.67 13.73
C ARG A 571 -5.15 -1.93 15.03
N ASP A 572 -5.86 -2.05 16.15
CA ASP A 572 -5.24 -2.25 17.47
C ASP A 572 -4.39 -3.53 17.55
N ASP A 573 -4.91 -4.65 17.04
CA ASP A 573 -4.25 -5.96 16.98
C ASP A 573 -3.05 -5.94 16.02
N GLU A 574 -3.14 -5.16 14.96
CA GLU A 574 -2.05 -4.91 14.02
C GLU A 574 -0.87 -4.20 14.68
N LEU A 575 -1.13 -3.11 15.43
CA LEU A 575 -0.10 -2.44 16.22
C LEU A 575 0.45 -3.34 17.32
N ARG A 576 -0.38 -4.18 17.95
CA ARG A 576 0.07 -5.14 18.97
C ARG A 576 1.03 -6.17 18.37
N ALA A 577 0.72 -6.71 17.19
CA ALA A 577 1.60 -7.62 16.46
C ALA A 577 2.91 -6.91 16.06
N ALA A 578 2.84 -5.68 15.55
CA ALA A 578 4.01 -4.87 15.23
C ALA A 578 4.93 -4.67 16.44
N TRP A 579 4.37 -4.32 17.60
CA TRP A 579 5.17 -4.14 18.82
C TRP A 579 5.74 -5.45 19.37
N LYS A 580 5.06 -6.59 19.23
CA LYS A 580 5.63 -7.91 19.59
C LYS A 580 6.88 -8.24 18.78
N ILE A 581 6.91 -7.85 17.50
CA ILE A 581 8.05 -8.09 16.61
C ILE A 581 9.28 -7.26 17.03
N PHE A 582 9.07 -6.00 17.43
CA PHE A 582 10.17 -5.03 17.65
C PHE A 582 10.59 -4.82 19.10
N THR A 583 9.69 -4.99 20.08
CA THR A 583 9.97 -4.66 21.49
C THR A 583 11.20 -5.38 22.03
N PRO A 584 11.37 -6.71 21.83
CA PRO A 584 12.55 -7.40 22.36
C PRO A 584 13.88 -6.86 21.82
N LEU A 585 13.95 -6.48 20.54
CA LEU A 585 15.13 -5.84 19.95
C LEU A 585 15.38 -4.47 20.58
N LEU A 586 14.35 -3.66 20.72
CA LEU A 586 14.46 -2.30 21.28
C LEU A 586 14.94 -2.35 22.74
N ASP A 587 14.38 -3.26 23.54
CA ASP A 587 14.77 -3.47 24.93
C ASP A 587 16.24 -3.92 25.01
N GLU A 588 16.67 -4.84 24.14
CA GLU A 588 18.06 -5.29 24.08
C GLU A 588 19.02 -4.13 23.72
N ILE A 589 18.66 -3.31 22.72
CA ILE A 589 19.44 -2.15 22.30
C ILE A 589 19.61 -1.15 23.45
N GLU A 590 18.53 -0.85 24.17
CA GLU A 590 18.51 0.13 25.26
C GLU A 590 19.20 -0.39 26.52
N CYS A 591 18.94 -1.64 26.91
CA CYS A 591 19.54 -2.26 28.10
C CYS A 591 21.05 -2.45 27.95
N GLN A 592 21.50 -2.94 26.79
CA GLN A 592 22.93 -3.18 26.53
C GLN A 592 23.65 -1.93 26.01
N LYS A 593 22.91 -0.84 25.73
CA LYS A 593 23.44 0.39 25.12
C LYS A 593 24.28 0.10 23.88
N ILE A 594 23.74 -0.71 22.97
CA ILE A 594 24.46 -1.18 21.78
C ILE A 594 24.97 0.02 20.99
N LYS A 595 26.28 0.11 20.84
CA LYS A 595 26.91 1.23 20.13
C LYS A 595 26.67 1.09 18.62
N PRO A 596 26.01 2.06 17.96
CA PRO A 596 25.79 2.02 16.53
C PRO A 596 27.10 2.23 15.75
N LEU A 597 27.18 1.64 14.55
CA LEU A 597 28.34 1.80 13.67
C LEU A 597 28.37 3.21 13.07
N PRO A 598 29.54 3.87 13.01
CA PRO A 598 29.64 5.18 12.38
C PRO A 598 29.46 5.05 10.86
N TYR A 599 28.79 6.02 10.24
CA TYR A 599 28.78 6.19 8.78
C TYR A 599 28.84 7.67 8.41
N ALA A 600 29.47 8.00 7.28
CA ALA A 600 29.57 9.39 6.84
C ALA A 600 28.20 9.90 6.33
N PHE A 601 27.88 11.16 6.62
CA PHE A 601 26.75 11.86 6.01
C PHE A 601 26.84 11.76 4.48
N GLY A 602 25.73 11.43 3.82
CA GLY A 602 25.68 11.28 2.36
C GLY A 602 26.18 9.93 1.85
N SER A 603 26.56 8.98 2.72
CA SER A 603 26.92 7.62 2.33
C SER A 603 25.69 6.70 2.21
N ARG A 604 25.88 5.41 1.88
CA ARG A 604 24.80 4.41 1.81
C ARG A 604 24.48 3.75 3.17
N GLY A 605 25.10 4.23 4.25
CA GLY A 605 25.10 3.63 5.58
C GLY A 605 26.35 2.76 5.85
N PRO A 606 26.39 2.05 6.99
CA PRO A 606 27.49 1.16 7.36
C PRO A 606 27.69 0.02 6.35
N LYS A 607 28.95 -0.37 6.09
CA LYS A 607 29.29 -1.45 5.15
C LYS A 607 28.75 -2.82 5.62
N GLU A 608 28.59 -2.97 6.92
CA GLU A 608 28.01 -4.14 7.59
C GLU A 608 26.57 -4.37 7.15
N SER A 609 25.83 -3.32 6.79
CA SER A 609 24.50 -3.46 6.18
C SER A 609 24.57 -4.23 4.87
N ASP A 610 25.55 -3.92 4.02
CA ASP A 610 25.70 -4.59 2.73
C ASP A 610 26.16 -6.04 2.92
N LYS A 611 27.03 -6.29 3.91
CA LYS A 611 27.44 -7.66 4.30
C LYS A 611 26.24 -8.50 4.78
N LEU A 612 25.36 -7.93 5.60
CA LEU A 612 24.17 -8.62 6.12
C LEU A 612 23.20 -9.00 5.01
N ILE A 613 22.86 -8.07 4.11
CA ILE A 613 21.91 -8.36 3.03
C ILE A 613 22.49 -9.37 2.02
N ASN A 614 23.79 -9.31 1.73
CA ASN A 614 24.46 -10.28 0.87
C ASN A 614 24.46 -11.68 1.50
N LYS A 615 24.67 -11.79 2.83
CA LYS A 615 24.66 -13.06 3.57
C LYS A 615 23.32 -13.78 3.45
N VAL A 616 22.21 -13.05 3.42
CA VAL A 616 20.86 -13.63 3.31
C VAL A 616 20.42 -13.84 1.86
N GLY A 617 21.27 -13.56 0.89
CA GLY A 617 21.06 -13.92 -0.51
C GLY A 617 20.55 -12.79 -1.41
N PHE A 618 20.45 -11.55 -0.92
CA PHE A 618 20.21 -10.40 -1.79
C PHE A 618 21.43 -10.18 -2.69
N GLN A 619 21.20 -10.15 -4.00
CA GLN A 619 22.28 -9.93 -4.98
C GLN A 619 22.21 -8.51 -5.52
N TYR A 620 23.25 -7.71 -5.28
CA TYR A 620 23.39 -6.42 -5.94
C TYR A 620 23.77 -6.62 -7.41
N HIS A 621 23.19 -5.83 -8.31
CA HIS A 621 23.41 -5.96 -9.76
C HIS A 621 24.86 -5.73 -10.20
N ASN A 622 25.74 -5.19 -9.35
CA ASN A 622 27.18 -5.01 -9.61
C ASN A 622 27.50 -4.40 -10.99
N GLY A 623 26.68 -3.44 -11.44
CA GLY A 623 26.84 -2.77 -12.74
C GLY A 623 26.24 -3.50 -13.96
N ALA A 624 25.67 -4.70 -13.79
CA ALA A 624 24.98 -5.44 -14.87
C ALA A 624 23.69 -4.76 -15.37
N TYR A 625 23.14 -3.85 -14.56
CA TYR A 625 22.03 -2.98 -14.92
C TYR A 625 22.54 -1.55 -15.04
N GLN A 626 22.33 -0.95 -16.20
CA GLN A 626 22.62 0.45 -16.48
C GLN A 626 21.34 1.09 -16.99
N TRP A 627 20.91 2.16 -16.33
CA TRP A 627 19.78 2.97 -16.74
C TRP A 627 20.27 4.38 -17.03
N GLN A 628 19.90 4.90 -18.19
CA GLN A 628 20.05 6.31 -18.49
C GLN A 628 18.66 6.91 -18.63
N PRO A 629 18.33 8.00 -17.90
CA PRO A 629 17.12 8.74 -18.17
C PRO A 629 17.13 9.14 -19.64
N ARG A 630 15.99 9.05 -20.32
CA ARG A 630 15.86 9.71 -21.62
C ARG A 630 16.15 11.19 -21.37
N GLY A 631 17.17 11.73 -22.04
CA GLY A 631 17.42 13.17 -22.01
C GLY A 631 16.11 13.85 -22.39
N ARG A 632 15.56 14.68 -21.49
CA ARG A 632 14.55 15.66 -21.90
C ARG A 632 15.23 16.44 -23.02
N THR A 633 14.78 16.26 -24.25
CA THR A 633 15.11 17.19 -25.32
C THR A 633 14.57 18.52 -24.85
N THR A 634 15.44 19.35 -24.26
CA THR A 634 15.19 20.78 -24.20
C THR A 634 15.09 21.19 -25.65
N SER A 635 13.86 21.33 -26.14
CA SER A 635 13.59 22.15 -27.31
C SER A 635 14.03 23.56 -26.94
N ALA A 636 15.30 23.83 -27.20
CA ALA A 636 15.76 25.19 -27.38
C ALA A 636 14.98 25.76 -28.56
N LEU A 637 14.12 26.73 -28.28
CA LEU A 637 13.95 27.96 -29.04
C LEU A 637 13.40 29.03 -28.09
#